data_AF-A0A351KWY9-F1
#
_entry.id   AF-A0A351KWY9-F1
#
_cell.length_a   1.000
_cell.length_b   1.000
_cell.length_c   1.000
_cell.angle_alpha   90.00
_cell.angle_beta   90.00
_cell.angle_gamma   90.00
#
_symmetry.space_group_name_H-M   'P 1'
#
loop_
_entity.id
_entity.type
_entity.pdbx_description
1 polymer ?
#
loop_
_entity_poly.entity_id
_entity_poly.type
_entity_poly.pdbx_seq_one_letter_code
_entity_poly.pdbx_strand_id
1 'polypeptide(L)'
;MSQEQQQRAKEAQEHAQESHKHGKMVEEMGQFLQQHAESSDDEQRGKLIEARGKSIQAHAKASLAHGKAAEDYGKSPQQSIESTEEHIKATEEHVKAAAEHVQATKEQLEKSKEILAKSKQHIDQLNIHPD
;
A
#
# COMPACT_ATOMS: atom_id res chain seq x y z
N MET A 1 5.04 -2.14 -34.20
CA MET A 1 4.06 -2.21 -33.10
C MET A 1 2.71 -1.75 -33.63
N SER A 2 1.62 -2.44 -33.27
CA SER A 2 0.27 -1.97 -33.56
C SER A 2 -0.10 -0.76 -32.68
N GLN A 3 -1.10 0.03 -33.08
CA GLN A 3 -1.63 1.12 -32.23
C GLN A 3 -2.09 0.59 -30.86
N GLU A 4 -2.66 -0.62 -30.83
CA GLU A 4 -3.07 -1.28 -29.60
C GLU A 4 -1.88 -1.60 -28.68
N GLN A 5 -0.74 -2.03 -29.24
CA GLN A 5 0.49 -2.28 -28.46
C GLN A 5 1.08 -1.00 -27.89
N GLN A 6 1.04 0.10 -28.64
CA GLN A 6 1.51 1.42 -28.15
C GLN A 6 0.60 1.95 -27.03
N GLN A 7 -0.71 1.76 -27.16
CA GLN A 7 -1.67 2.17 -26.14
C GLN A 7 -1.47 1.37 -24.84
N ARG A 8 -1.33 0.04 -24.91
CA ARG A 8 -1.06 -0.79 -23.73
C ARG A 8 0.26 -0.46 -23.04
N ALA A 9 1.31 -0.17 -23.80
CA ALA A 9 2.60 0.25 -23.23
C ALA A 9 2.47 1.55 -22.43
N LYS A 10 1.70 2.51 -22.96
CA LYS A 10 1.41 3.78 -22.28
C LYS A 10 0.60 3.58 -21.01
N GLU A 11 -0.47 2.78 -21.07
CA GLU A 11 -1.29 2.44 -19.91
C GLU A 11 -0.48 1.72 -18.82
N ALA A 12 0.41 0.80 -19.20
CA ALA A 12 1.33 0.14 -18.28
C ALA A 12 2.29 1.13 -17.59
N GLN A 13 2.79 2.11 -18.35
CA GLN A 13 3.67 3.15 -17.80
C GLN A 13 2.93 4.07 -16.83
N GLU A 14 1.70 4.48 -17.16
CA GLU A 14 0.82 5.27 -16.28
C GLU A 14 0.49 4.50 -15.00
N HIS A 15 0.10 3.23 -15.12
CA HIS A 15 -0.19 2.38 -13.97
C HIS A 15 1.03 2.19 -13.05
N ALA A 16 2.24 2.03 -13.63
CA ALA A 16 3.46 1.94 -12.84
C ALA A 16 3.77 3.26 -12.11
N GLN A 17 3.52 4.42 -12.73
CA GLN A 17 3.66 5.72 -12.05
C GLN A 17 2.67 5.89 -10.90
N GLU A 18 1.42 5.48 -11.09
CA GLU A 18 0.39 5.53 -10.06
C GLU A 18 0.69 4.56 -8.91
N SER A 19 1.14 3.35 -9.23
CA SER A 19 1.63 2.36 -8.26
C SER A 19 2.79 2.93 -7.43
N HIS A 20 3.72 3.67 -8.05
CA HIS A 20 4.79 4.32 -7.32
C HIS A 20 4.28 5.36 -6.31
N LYS A 21 3.32 6.21 -6.71
CA LYS A 21 2.67 7.18 -5.82
C LYS A 21 1.94 6.48 -4.67
N HIS A 22 1.20 5.41 -4.97
CA HIS A 22 0.50 4.61 -3.96
C HIS A 22 1.48 4.01 -2.95
N GLY A 23 2.58 3.40 -3.42
CA GLY A 23 3.61 2.87 -2.55
C GLY A 23 4.25 3.93 -1.64
N LYS A 24 4.36 5.18 -2.09
CA LYS A 24 4.83 6.30 -1.25
C LYS A 24 3.83 6.66 -0.15
N MET A 25 2.55 6.76 -0.50
CA MET A 25 1.48 7.00 0.49
C MET A 25 1.42 5.88 1.54
N VAL A 26 1.58 4.61 1.13
CA VAL A 26 1.63 3.47 2.05
C VAL A 26 2.87 3.53 2.95
N GLU A 27 4.02 3.93 2.41
CA GLU A 27 5.23 4.15 3.21
C GLU A 27 5.01 5.21 4.29
N GLU A 28 4.47 6.38 3.91
CA GLU A 28 4.16 7.49 4.81
C GLU A 28 3.14 7.08 5.89
N MET A 29 2.12 6.29 5.53
CA MET A 29 1.16 5.72 6.49
C MET A 29 1.85 4.80 7.50
N GLY A 30 2.76 3.94 7.04
CA GLY A 30 3.53 3.06 7.92
C GLY A 30 4.39 3.85 8.91
N GLN A 31 5.01 4.95 8.47
CA GLN A 31 5.78 5.86 9.33
C GLN A 31 4.89 6.59 10.33
N PHE A 32 3.72 7.06 9.90
CA PHE A 32 2.73 7.69 10.78
C PHE A 32 2.30 6.74 11.90
N LEU A 33 1.98 5.49 11.56
CA LEU A 33 1.58 4.48 12.55
C LEU A 33 2.70 4.17 13.55
N GLN A 34 3.96 4.18 13.12
CA GLN A 34 5.10 4.03 14.02
C GLN A 34 5.24 5.21 14.99
N GLN A 35 5.05 6.44 14.51
CA GLN A 35 5.12 7.64 15.36
C GLN A 35 3.99 7.71 16.40
N HIS A 36 2.82 7.15 16.07
CA HIS A 36 1.63 7.17 16.92
C HIS A 36 1.32 5.80 17.56
N ALA A 37 2.29 4.88 17.60
CA ALA A 37 2.10 3.56 18.17
C ALA A 37 1.91 3.64 19.69
N GLU A 38 0.81 3.08 20.20
CA GLU A 38 0.55 2.95 21.65
C GLU A 38 1.06 1.60 22.20
N SER A 39 1.42 0.67 21.32
CA SER A 39 1.90 -0.67 21.66
C SER A 39 3.05 -1.11 20.73
N SER A 40 3.83 -2.09 21.20
CA SER A 40 4.86 -2.74 20.38
C SER A 40 4.27 -3.43 19.13
N ASP A 41 3.03 -3.93 19.21
CA ASP A 41 2.36 -4.58 18.08
C ASP A 41 1.99 -3.55 17.00
N ASP A 42 1.53 -2.36 17.40
CA ASP A 42 1.23 -1.26 16.48
C ASP A 42 2.50 -0.74 15.81
N GLU A 43 3.61 -0.66 16.55
CA GLU A 43 4.91 -0.28 16.00
C GLU A 43 5.39 -1.30 14.94
N GLN A 44 5.25 -2.61 15.22
CA GLN A 44 5.58 -3.66 14.25
C GLN A 44 4.67 -3.63 13.02
N ARG A 45 3.37 -3.35 13.19
CA ARG A 45 2.44 -3.15 12.07
C ARG A 45 2.85 -1.96 11.21
N GLY A 46 3.21 -0.84 11.82
CA GLY A 46 3.69 0.33 11.11
C GLY A 46 4.96 0.04 10.28
N LYS A 47 5.93 -0.70 10.86
CA LYS A 47 7.14 -1.16 10.14
C LYS A 47 6.82 -2.07 8.95
N LEU A 48 5.87 -3.00 9.11
CA LEU A 48 5.43 -3.88 8.04
C LEU A 48 4.76 -3.10 6.89
N ILE A 49 3.91 -2.13 7.23
CA ILE A 49 3.24 -1.27 6.25
C ILE A 49 4.28 -0.41 5.50
N GLU A 50 5.24 0.18 6.21
CA GLU A 50 6.34 0.93 5.60
C GLU A 50 7.13 0.07 4.60
N ALA A 51 7.48 -1.16 5.00
CA ALA A 51 8.20 -2.10 4.15
C ALA A 51 7.38 -2.47 2.90
N ARG A 52 6.06 -2.64 3.02
CA ARG A 52 5.17 -2.85 1.86
C ARG A 52 5.15 -1.64 0.92
N GLY A 53 5.07 -0.42 1.47
CA GLY A 53 5.14 0.80 0.68
C GLY A 53 6.42 0.87 -0.15
N LYS A 54 7.58 0.59 0.46
CA LYS A 54 8.88 0.52 -0.23
C LYS A 54 8.93 -0.57 -1.31
N SER A 55 8.35 -1.75 -1.02
CA SER A 55 8.26 -2.85 -2.00
C SER A 55 7.43 -2.48 -3.23
N ILE A 56 6.25 -1.88 -3.03
CA ILE A 56 5.39 -1.39 -4.12
C ILE A 56 6.16 -0.37 -4.97
N GLN A 57 6.87 0.56 -4.34
CA GLN A 57 7.69 1.54 -5.07
C GLN A 57 8.81 0.88 -5.89
N ALA A 58 9.47 -0.14 -5.34
CA ALA A 58 10.52 -0.88 -6.04
C ALA A 58 9.95 -1.64 -7.26
N HIS A 59 8.82 -2.32 -7.10
CA HIS A 59 8.12 -2.98 -8.19
C HIS A 59 7.70 -1.99 -9.28
N ALA A 60 7.10 -0.87 -8.91
CA ALA A 60 6.73 0.18 -9.86
C ALA A 60 7.94 0.71 -10.67
N LYS A 61 9.08 0.94 -10.00
CA LYS A 61 10.33 1.32 -10.67
C LYS A 61 10.84 0.25 -11.62
N ALA A 62 10.79 -1.03 -11.20
CA ALA A 62 11.17 -2.14 -12.06
C ALA A 62 10.26 -2.22 -13.30
N SER A 63 8.94 -2.10 -13.13
CA SER A 63 7.98 -2.07 -14.24
C SER A 63 8.24 -0.93 -15.22
N LEU A 64 8.57 0.27 -14.72
CA LEU A 64 8.97 1.40 -15.57
C LEU A 64 10.26 1.13 -16.35
N ALA A 65 11.27 0.54 -15.69
CA ALA A 65 12.52 0.18 -16.35
C ALA A 65 12.31 -0.90 -17.42
N HIS A 66 11.48 -1.89 -17.15
CA HIS A 66 11.09 -2.93 -18.11
C HIS A 66 10.31 -2.35 -19.29
N GLY A 67 9.35 -1.46 -19.05
CA GLY A 67 8.60 -0.79 -20.12
C GLY A 67 9.52 0.02 -21.04
N LYS A 68 10.44 0.79 -20.46
CA LYS A 68 11.42 1.57 -21.23
C LYS A 68 12.38 0.67 -22.02
N ALA A 69 12.87 -0.41 -21.40
CA ALA A 69 13.70 -1.38 -22.11
C ALA A 69 12.91 -2.04 -23.26
N ALA A 70 11.63 -2.35 -23.09
CA ALA A 70 10.80 -2.92 -24.15
C ALA A 70 10.57 -1.94 -25.32
N GLU A 71 10.45 -0.64 -25.04
CA GLU A 71 10.42 0.41 -26.07
C GLU A 71 11.75 0.49 -26.83
N ASP A 72 12.88 0.46 -26.13
CA ASP A 72 14.23 0.49 -26.71
C ASP A 72 14.54 -0.80 -27.52
N TYR A 73 13.99 -1.95 -27.12
CA TYR A 73 14.17 -3.27 -27.74
C TYR A 73 13.15 -3.60 -28.84
N GLY A 74 12.58 -2.61 -29.54
CA GLY A 74 11.55 -2.73 -30.60
C GLY A 74 11.80 -3.67 -31.80
N LYS A 75 12.17 -4.93 -31.57
CA LYS A 75 12.29 -6.08 -32.48
C LYS A 75 11.78 -7.40 -31.86
N SER A 76 11.39 -7.46 -30.58
CA SER A 76 10.77 -8.66 -29.96
C SER A 76 9.59 -8.30 -29.03
N PRO A 77 8.39 -8.02 -29.57
CA PRO A 77 7.29 -7.44 -28.79
C PRO A 77 6.48 -8.44 -27.95
N GLN A 78 6.41 -9.72 -28.30
CA GLN A 78 5.46 -10.63 -27.64
C GLN A 78 5.85 -11.01 -26.20
N GLN A 79 7.10 -11.39 -25.93
CA GLN A 79 7.48 -11.88 -24.58
C GLN A 79 7.57 -10.77 -23.53
N SER A 80 7.93 -9.54 -23.91
CA SER A 80 7.98 -8.42 -22.96
C SER A 80 6.60 -7.96 -22.49
N ILE A 81 5.58 -8.08 -23.34
CA ILE A 81 4.21 -7.67 -22.99
C ILE A 81 3.61 -8.66 -22.00
N GLU A 82 3.74 -9.97 -22.22
CA GLU A 82 3.25 -10.99 -21.28
C GLU A 82 3.88 -10.84 -19.89
N SER A 83 5.19 -10.62 -19.82
CA SER A 83 5.88 -10.41 -18.54
C SER A 83 5.43 -9.11 -17.84
N THR A 84 5.13 -8.07 -18.60
CA THR A 84 4.59 -6.81 -18.05
C THR A 84 3.16 -7.02 -17.54
N GLU A 85 2.32 -7.75 -18.27
CA GLU A 85 0.95 -8.07 -17.87
C GLU A 85 0.92 -8.94 -16.59
N GLU A 86 1.82 -9.91 -16.45
CA GLU A 86 1.97 -10.68 -15.20
C GLU A 86 2.41 -9.79 -14.03
N HIS A 87 3.36 -8.88 -14.26
CA HIS A 87 3.79 -7.94 -13.22
C HIS A 87 2.69 -6.96 -12.79
N ILE A 88 1.86 -6.50 -13.73
CA ILE A 88 0.71 -5.65 -13.43
C ILE A 88 -0.30 -6.41 -12.57
N LYS A 89 -0.67 -7.64 -12.95
CA LYS A 89 -1.59 -8.47 -12.15
C LYS A 89 -1.07 -8.70 -10.72
N ALA A 90 0.21 -9.03 -10.58
CA ALA A 90 0.82 -9.19 -9.26
C ALA A 90 0.76 -7.88 -8.44
N THR A 91 0.95 -6.73 -9.10
CA THR A 91 0.86 -5.42 -8.45
C THR A 91 -0.58 -5.11 -8.01
N GLU A 92 -1.58 -5.39 -8.86
CA GLU A 92 -3.00 -5.21 -8.54
C GLU A 92 -3.42 -6.07 -7.33
N GLU A 93 -2.98 -7.33 -7.27
CA GLU A 93 -3.22 -8.20 -6.11
C GLU A 93 -2.59 -7.64 -4.83
N HIS A 94 -1.35 -7.13 -4.92
CA HIS A 94 -0.68 -6.49 -3.79
C HIS A 94 -1.39 -5.24 -3.30
N VAL A 95 -1.89 -4.39 -4.22
CA VAL A 95 -2.67 -3.19 -3.88
C VAL A 95 -3.98 -3.57 -3.19
N LYS A 96 -4.68 -4.59 -3.69
CA LYS A 96 -5.93 -5.08 -3.08
C LYS A 96 -5.69 -5.59 -1.65
N ALA A 97 -4.65 -6.40 -1.45
CA ALA A 97 -4.28 -6.90 -0.13
C ALA A 97 -3.88 -5.75 0.84
N ALA A 98 -3.22 -4.71 0.33
CA ALA A 98 -2.90 -3.52 1.12
C ALA A 98 -4.17 -2.75 1.54
N ALA A 99 -5.14 -2.59 0.64
CA ALA A 99 -6.42 -1.94 0.92
C ALA A 99 -7.23 -2.69 2.00
N GLU A 100 -7.31 -4.02 1.92
CA GLU A 100 -7.95 -4.86 2.94
C GLU A 100 -7.30 -4.69 4.32
N HIS A 101 -5.97 -4.63 4.36
CA HIS A 101 -5.23 -4.38 5.61
C HIS A 101 -5.49 -2.99 6.21
N VAL A 102 -5.59 -1.95 5.37
CA VAL A 102 -5.94 -0.60 5.82
C VAL A 102 -7.34 -0.59 6.43
N GLN A 103 -8.30 -1.28 5.81
CA GLN A 103 -9.67 -1.36 6.32
C GLN A 103 -9.73 -2.10 7.68
N ALA A 104 -9.03 -3.22 7.81
CA ALA A 104 -8.95 -3.95 9.09
C ALA A 104 -8.31 -3.11 10.19
N THR A 105 -7.29 -2.31 9.85
CA THR A 105 -6.65 -1.38 10.80
C THR A 105 -7.61 -0.30 11.25
N LYS A 106 -8.41 0.26 10.34
CA LYS A 106 -9.44 1.25 10.66
C LYS A 106 -10.48 0.70 11.63
N GLU A 107 -10.94 -0.54 11.44
CA GLU A 107 -11.86 -1.20 12.37
C GLU A 107 -11.26 -1.40 13.77
N GLN A 108 -9.99 -1.77 13.86
CA GLN A 108 -9.30 -1.93 15.14
C GLN A 108 -9.14 -0.60 15.89
N LEU A 109 -8.85 0.49 15.16
CA LEU A 109 -8.76 1.83 15.74
C LEU A 109 -10.11 2.26 16.33
N GLU A 110 -11.22 2.03 15.63
CA GLU A 110 -12.56 2.37 16.13
C GLU A 110 -12.93 1.56 17.37
N LYS A 111 -12.62 0.26 17.41
CA LYS A 111 -12.80 -0.57 18.62
C LYS A 111 -11.98 -0.05 19.80
N SER A 112 -10.73 0.35 19.57
CA SER A 112 -9.85 0.88 20.62
C SER A 112 -10.41 2.19 21.18
N LYS A 113 -10.91 3.09 20.33
CA LYS A 113 -11.61 4.31 20.78
C LYS A 113 -12.84 4.00 21.65
N GLU A 114 -13.63 2.99 21.28
CA GLU A 114 -14.80 2.58 22.07
C GLU A 114 -14.40 2.06 23.46
N ILE A 115 -13.33 1.25 23.54
CA ILE A 115 -12.79 0.75 24.81
C ILE A 115 -12.28 1.92 25.66
N LEU A 116 -11.58 2.87 25.05
CA LEU A 116 -11.08 4.05 25.76
C LEU A 116 -12.23 4.89 26.34
N ALA A 117 -13.30 5.09 25.56
CA ALA A 117 -14.50 5.81 26.00
C ALA A 117 -15.19 5.11 27.19
N LYS A 118 -15.33 3.78 27.15
CA LYS A 118 -15.88 2.98 28.26
C LYS A 118 -15.00 3.06 29.51
N SER A 119 -13.68 2.96 29.36
CA SER A 119 -12.75 3.10 30.49
C SER A 119 -12.86 4.49 31.13
N LYS A 120 -12.98 5.54 30.32
CA LYS A 120 -13.18 6.91 30.82
C LYS A 120 -14.47 7.04 31.64
N GLN A 121 -15.59 6.52 31.13
CA GLN A 121 -16.84 6.50 31.90
C GLN A 121 -16.71 5.74 33.23
N HIS A 122 -15.98 4.62 33.24
CA HIS A 122 -15.78 3.84 34.46
C HIS A 122 -14.93 4.59 35.50
N ILE A 123 -13.87 5.29 35.07
CA ILE A 123 -13.06 6.15 35.95
C ILE A 123 -13.91 7.31 36.49
N ASP A 124 -14.72 7.96 35.66
CA ASP A 124 -15.60 9.04 36.09
C ASP A 124 -16.61 8.55 37.14
N GLN A 125 -17.18 7.34 36.98
CA GLN A 125 -18.08 6.72 37.97
C GLN A 125 -17.40 6.40 39.30
N LEU A 126 -16.13 5.97 39.28
CA LEU A 126 -15.34 5.71 40.48
C LEU A 126 -15.00 7.02 41.23
N ASN A 127 -14.75 8.11 40.49
CA ASN A 127 -14.45 9.42 41.09
C ASN A 127 -15.69 10.16 41.66
N ILE A 128 -16.91 9.75 41.31
CA ILE A 128 -18.16 10.33 41.85
C ILE A 128 -18.58 9.67 43.18
N HIS A 129 -17.91 8.60 43.62
CA HIS A 129 -18.00 8.07 44.99
C HIS A 129 -16.73 8.37 45.80
N PRO A 130 -16.54 9.61 46.30
CA PRO A 130 -15.63 9.83 47.41
C PRO A 130 -16.30 9.36 48.71
N ASP A 131 -15.58 8.56 49.50
CA ASP A 131 -15.91 8.26 50.91
C ASP A 131 -16.16 9.55 51.73
#